data_AF-A0A260QPH8-F1
#
_entry.id   AF-A0A260QPH8-F1
#
_cell.length_a   1.000
_cell.length_b   1.000
_cell.length_c   1.000
_cell.angle_alpha   90.00
_cell.angle_beta   90.00
_cell.angle_gamma   90.00
#
_symmetry.space_group_name_H-M   'P 1'
#
loop_
_entity.id
_entity.type
_entity.pdbx_description
1 polymer ?
#
loop_
_entity_poly.entity_id
_entity_poly.type
_entity_poly.pdbx_seq_one_letter_code
_entity_poly.pdbx_strand_id
1 'polypeptide(L)' 'MKIFLAIRDIETRTGVPINRLKWLMSAKAPEGSFPEPDAQVGIEGRVWFGWLPETVDHWHALDEFENARK' A
#
# COMPACT_ATOMS: atom_id res chain seq x y z
N MET A 1 -11.56 -3.32 17.40
CA MET A 1 -11.39 -4.28 16.28
C MET A 1 -10.57 -3.58 15.21
N LYS A 2 -9.43 -4.14 14.78
CA LYS A 2 -8.63 -3.55 13.69
C LYS A 2 -9.15 -4.09 12.36
N ILE A 3 -9.37 -3.21 11.38
CA ILE A 3 -9.76 -3.57 10.01
C ILE A 3 -8.58 -3.28 9.12
N PHE A 4 -8.14 -4.27 8.36
CA PHE A 4 -7.04 -4.12 7.40
C PHE A 4 -7.61 -3.98 5.99
N LEU A 5 -6.99 -3.11 5.21
CA LEU A 5 -7.28 -2.86 3.80
C LEU A 5 -6.48 -3.83 2.94
N ALA A 6 -7.14 -4.51 2.01
CA ALA A 6 -6.48 -5.20 0.93
C ALA A 6 -6.14 -4.22 -0.20
N ILE A 7 -5.31 -4.63 -1.16
CA ILE A 7 -4.86 -3.76 -2.26
C ILE A 7 -6.01 -3.10 -3.07
N ARG A 8 -7.16 -3.76 -3.20
CA ARG A 8 -8.35 -3.21 -3.87
C ARG A 8 -9.03 -2.12 -3.04
N ASP A 9 -9.02 -2.26 -1.72
CA ASP A 9 -9.55 -1.25 -0.82
C ASP A 9 -8.65 -0.01 -0.83
N ILE A 10 -7.33 -0.20 -0.94
CA ILE A 10 -6.34 0.87 -1.10
C ILE A 10 -6.57 1.66 -2.40
N GLU A 11 -6.77 0.96 -3.53
CA GLU A 11 -7.11 1.60 -4.81
C GLU A 11 -8.40 2.43 -4.69
N THR A 12 -9.44 1.87 -4.08
CA THR A 12 -10.72 2.58 -3.90
C THR A 12 -10.57 3.80 -2.99
N ARG A 13 -9.71 3.71 -1.97
CA ARG A 13 -9.52 4.78 -0.98
C ARG A 13 -8.65 5.93 -1.51
N THR A 14 -7.58 5.62 -2.22
CA THR A 14 -6.58 6.61 -2.67
C THR A 14 -6.78 7.04 -4.11
N GLY A 15 -7.54 6.27 -4.90
CA GLY A 15 -7.64 6.46 -6.35
C GLY A 15 -6.39 6.03 -7.12
N VAL A 16 -5.35 5.53 -6.42
CA VAL A 16 -4.12 5.04 -7.06
C VAL A 16 -4.41 3.71 -7.74
N PRO A 17 -4.16 3.58 -9.06
CA PRO A 17 -4.48 2.35 -9.80
C PRO A 17 -3.76 1.12 -9.24
N ILE A 18 -4.45 -0.02 -9.20
CA ILE A 18 -3.94 -1.28 -8.64
C ILE A 18 -2.62 -1.73 -9.28
N ASN A 19 -2.41 -1.44 -10.56
CA ASN A 19 -1.15 -1.77 -11.25
C ASN A 19 0.02 -0.91 -10.75
N ARG A 20 -0.24 0.36 -10.40
CA ARG A 20 0.76 1.23 -9.78
C ARG A 20 1.05 0.76 -8.35
N LEU A 21 0.02 0.43 -7.56
CA LEU A 21 0.20 -0.14 -6.22
C LEU A 21 1.05 -1.41 -6.25
N LYS A 22 0.76 -2.35 -7.15
CA LYS A 22 1.57 -3.57 -7.34
C LYS A 22 3.02 -3.28 -7.71
N TRP A 23 3.26 -2.27 -8.54
CA TRP A 23 4.61 -1.86 -8.91
C TRP A 23 5.35 -1.28 -7.69
N LEU A 24 4.72 -0.39 -6.92
CA LEU A 24 5.28 0.23 -5.72
C LEU A 24 5.62 -0.80 -4.63
N MET A 25 4.82 -1.87 -4.52
CA MET A 25 5.07 -3.01 -3.62
C MET A 25 6.11 -4.00 -4.15
N SER A 26 6.53 -3.89 -5.41
CA SER A 26 7.46 -4.84 -6.01
C SER A 26 8.90 -4.52 -5.62
N ALA A 27 9.76 -5.54 -5.61
CA ALA A 27 11.20 -5.38 -5.37
C ALA A 27 11.93 -4.49 -6.40
N LYS A 28 11.26 -4.05 -7.46
CA LYS A 28 11.82 -3.13 -8.47
C LYS A 28 11.59 -1.65 -8.13
N ALA A 29 10.65 -1.35 -7.25
CA ALA A 29 10.44 0.02 -6.80
C ALA A 29 11.58 0.44 -5.86
N PRO A 30 11.93 1.73 -5.80
CA PRO A 30 12.83 2.25 -4.78
C PRO A 30 12.36 1.85 -3.37
N GLU A 31 13.29 1.56 -2.48
CA GLU A 31 12.97 1.27 -1.09
C GLU A 31 12.17 2.43 -0.46
N GLY A 32 11.12 2.09 0.30
CA GLY A 32 10.22 3.09 0.89
C GLY A 32 9.16 3.65 -0.07
N SER A 33 9.06 3.16 -1.31
CA SER A 33 7.99 3.58 -2.26
C SER A 33 6.58 3.19 -1.81
N PHE A 34 6.46 2.16 -0.98
CA PHE A 34 5.21 1.72 -0.38
C PHE A 34 5.47 1.17 1.03
N PRO A 35 4.57 1.37 2.00
CA PRO A 35 4.75 0.84 3.35
C PRO A 35 4.70 -0.69 3.38
N GLU A 36 5.45 -1.28 4.31
CA GLU A 36 5.30 -2.70 4.63
C GLU A 36 3.88 -3.01 5.14
N PRO A 37 3.37 -4.23 4.91
CA PRO A 37 2.04 -4.62 5.38
C PRO A 37 1.97 -4.75 6.90
N ASP A 38 0.95 -4.15 7.50
CA ASP A 38 0.66 -4.27 8.94
C ASP A 38 0.16 -5.67 9.34
N ALA A 39 -0.35 -6.43 8.37
CA ALA A 39 -0.77 -7.80 8.56
C ALA A 39 -0.41 -8.66 7.35
N GLN A 40 0.09 -9.85 7.63
CA GLN A 40 0.27 -10.91 6.65
C GLN A 40 -0.58 -12.12 7.06
N VAL A 41 -1.37 -12.64 6.12
CA VAL A 41 -2.24 -13.80 6.33
C VAL A 41 -1.85 -14.89 5.34
N GLY A 42 -1.65 -16.10 5.85
CA GLY A 42 -1.21 -17.26 5.08
C GLY A 42 0.24 -17.64 5.38
N ILE A 43 0.53 -18.93 5.34
CA ILE A 43 1.83 -19.48 5.78
C ILE A 43 2.60 -20.15 4.64
N GLU A 44 1.94 -20.63 3.57
CA GLU A 44 2.61 -21.22 2.40
C GLU A 44 1.76 -21.05 1.13
N GLY A 45 2.38 -20.66 0.00
CA GLY A 45 1.71 -20.47 -1.29
C GLY A 45 1.07 -19.10 -1.46
N ARG A 46 -0.22 -18.95 -1.12
CA ARG A 46 -0.96 -17.69 -1.27
C ARG A 46 -0.90 -16.88 0.02
N VAL A 47 -0.15 -15.78 -0.03
CA VAL A 47 -0.06 -14.80 1.04
C VAL A 47 -0.96 -13.62 0.72
N TRP A 48 -1.76 -13.19 1.69
CA TRP A 48 -2.50 -11.95 1.64
C TRP A 48 -1.85 -10.92 2.55
N PHE A 49 -1.81 -9.69 2.07
CA PHE A 49 -1.26 -8.56 2.78
C PHE A 49 -2.39 -7.59 3.12
N GLY A 50 -2.32 -7.02 4.32
CA GLY A 50 -3.28 -6.06 4.84
C GLY A 50 -2.56 -4.86 5.43
N TRP A 51 -3.12 -3.67 5.20
CA TRP A 51 -2.61 -2.41 5.74
C TRP A 51 -3.67 -1.73 6.59
N LEU A 52 -3.26 -1.06 7.65
CA LEU A 52 -4.16 -0.20 8.40
C LEU A 52 -4.54 1.03 7.56
N PRO A 53 -5.78 1.55 7.70
CA PRO A 53 -6.18 2.78 7.04
C PRO A 53 -5.21 3.94 7.31
N GLU A 54 -4.75 4.10 8.55
CA GLU A 54 -3.79 5.15 8.90
C GLU A 54 -2.44 5.01 8.20
N THR A 55 -1.95 3.78 8.00
CA THR A 55 -0.69 3.51 7.28
C THR A 55 -0.80 3.95 5.82
N VAL A 56 -1.93 3.64 5.19
CA VAL A 56 -2.22 4.02 3.79
C VAL A 56 -2.38 5.53 3.65
N ASP A 57 -3.12 6.17 4.56
CA ASP A 57 -3.37 7.61 4.52
C ASP A 57 -2.06 8.40 4.70
N HIS A 58 -1.21 7.98 5.63
CA HIS A 58 0.09 8.62 5.86
C HIS A 58 1.01 8.49 4.65
N TRP A 59 1.12 7.29 4.08
CA TRP A 59 1.88 7.08 2.86
C TRP A 59 1.36 7.96 1.70
N HIS A 60 0.05 7.99 1.48
CA HIS A 60 -0.54 8.75 0.38
C HIS A 60 -0.27 10.25 0.50
N ALA A 61 -0.40 10.80 1.71
CA ALA A 61 -0.09 12.21 1.98
C ALA A 61 1.37 12.56 1.66
N LEU A 62 2.30 11.64 1.94
CA LEU A 62 3.73 11.81 1.59
C LEU A 62 3.97 11.69 0.08
N ASP A 63 3.37 10.71 -0.60
CA ASP A 63 3.50 10.55 -2.06
C ASP A 63 2.92 11.77 -2.80
N GLU A 64 1.77 12.27 -2.39
CA GLU A 64 1.17 13.49 -2.96
C GLU A 64 2.06 14.72 -2.72
N PHE A 65 2.63 14.87 -1.53
CA PHE A 65 3.54 15.96 -1.22
C PHE A 65 4.80 15.94 -2.10
N GLU A 66 5.43 14.78 -2.25
CA GLU A 66 6.62 14.63 -3.09
C GLU A 66 6.32 14.84 -4.58
N ASN A 67 5.17 14.37 -5.05
CA ASN A 67 4.75 14.60 -6.44
C ASN A 67 4.37 16.07 -6.70
N ALA A 68 3.81 16.77 -5.72
CA ALA A 68 3.48 18.19 -5.83
C ALA A 68 4.72 19.11 -5.86
N ARG A 69 5.88 18.61 -5.40
CA ARG A 69 7.15 19.35 -5.39
C ARG A 69 7.91 19.28 -6.73
N LYS A 70 7.58 18.32 -7.59
CA LYS A 70 8.19 18.13 -8.91
C LYS A 70 7.51 18.98 -9.98
#